data_AF-A0A150TTU7-F1
#
_entry.id   AF-A0A150TTU7-F1
#
_cell.length_a   1.000
_cell.length_b   1.000
_cell.length_c   1.000
_cell.angle_alpha   90.00
_cell.angle_beta   90.00
_cell.angle_gamma   90.00
#
_symmetry.space_group_name_H-M   'P 1'
#
loop_
_entity.id
_entity.type
_entity.pdbx_description
1 polymer ?
#
loop_
_entity_poly.entity_id
_entity_poly.type
_entity_poly.pdbx_seq_one_letter_code
_entity_poly.pdbx_strand_id
1 'polypeptide(L)'
;RVSTGRRALAAAGAVVPGVIAHGTGHFLLGEARTGWILLGLEGAGAGLAVGGLAGAAVSGASRRVIAPIVLTTVTGAGLFGISLLADLYGVLAPEGGTGSPPRSLPWVETQLGMAYVYDPTFAYRTFLVPGMDLRLSSLRLSGSGWFSLNDDNARLRAEAAYRFLGPRTPDSPRAADGSFLELEGAITHHRYTSDDFSITTGEVTLQGRLDLAHIGRTLRGSFAEMGWGIAVEGYRYGRRPLEGNELLIPHFAFGMYLGHAGYPRGEAKVFYDHRHDGYAGGAKIPGLGSGVPGHLGLEGRLYASPRWGLLADVEVGSAYVGRLSLLFRPGGSP
;
A
#
# COMPACT_ATOMS: atom_id res chain seq x y z
N ARG A 1 -33.89 0.67 2.29
CA ARG A 1 -33.32 2.00 1.96
C ARG A 1 -33.10 2.73 3.28
N VAL A 2 -31.87 3.19 3.54
CA VAL A 2 -31.54 3.93 4.77
C VAL A 2 -31.94 5.39 4.60
N SER A 3 -32.63 5.99 5.57
CA SER A 3 -33.03 7.41 5.50
C SER A 3 -31.82 8.35 5.58
N THR A 4 -31.92 9.53 4.98
CA THR A 4 -30.85 10.56 4.99
C THR A 4 -30.44 10.95 6.41
N GLY A 5 -31.40 11.11 7.32
CA GLY A 5 -31.13 11.41 8.74
C GLY A 5 -30.35 10.31 9.46
N ARG A 6 -30.63 9.04 9.14
CA ARG A 6 -29.91 7.89 9.73
C ARG A 6 -28.48 7.78 9.20
N ARG A 7 -28.23 8.14 7.94
CA ARG A 7 -26.87 8.24 7.38
C ARG A 7 -26.07 9.38 8.02
N ALA A 8 -26.68 10.55 8.22
CA ALA A 8 -26.02 11.68 8.87
C ALA A 8 -25.62 11.34 10.32
N LEU A 9 -26.51 10.70 11.09
CA LEU A 9 -26.21 10.23 12.44
C LEU A 9 -25.11 9.16 12.45
N ALA A 10 -25.16 8.21 11.52
CA ALA A 10 -24.11 7.21 11.38
C ALA A 10 -22.76 7.86 11.03
N ALA A 11 -22.73 8.90 10.19
CA ALA A 11 -21.49 9.57 9.81
C ALA A 11 -20.89 10.33 11.00
N ALA A 12 -21.72 11.04 11.77
CA ALA A 12 -21.30 11.66 13.02
C ALA A 12 -20.81 10.60 14.03
N GLY A 13 -21.50 9.45 14.09
CA GLY A 13 -21.09 8.28 14.87
C GLY A 13 -19.73 7.74 14.46
N ALA A 14 -19.46 7.56 13.16
CA ALA A 14 -18.18 7.03 12.67
C ALA A 14 -17.00 8.00 12.90
N VAL A 15 -17.25 9.31 13.03
CA VAL A 15 -16.20 10.32 13.21
C VAL A 15 -15.90 10.60 14.69
N VAL A 16 -16.90 10.63 15.57
CA VAL A 16 -16.68 11.02 16.98
C VAL A 16 -16.51 9.79 17.88
N PRO A 17 -17.54 8.95 18.13
CA PRO A 17 -17.32 7.69 18.83
C PRO A 17 -16.59 6.65 17.98
N GLY A 18 -16.68 6.71 16.65
CA GLY A 18 -16.09 5.73 15.72
C GLY A 18 -14.58 5.84 15.55
N VAL A 19 -13.95 6.89 16.06
CA VAL A 19 -12.50 6.97 16.25
C VAL A 19 -12.05 6.22 17.51
N ILE A 20 -12.97 5.98 18.45
CA ILE A 20 -12.71 5.31 19.74
C ILE A 20 -13.26 3.87 19.76
N ALA A 21 -14.31 3.60 19.00
CA ALA A 21 -14.97 2.30 18.87
C ALA A 21 -15.44 2.11 17.42
N HIS A 22 -14.62 1.44 16.63
CA HIS A 22 -14.83 1.16 15.23
C HIS A 22 -16.05 0.23 15.07
N GLY A 23 -16.95 0.58 14.15
CA GLY A 23 -18.20 -0.14 13.91
C GLY A 23 -19.43 0.52 14.51
N THR A 24 -19.26 1.60 15.29
CA THR A 24 -20.36 2.45 15.78
C THR A 24 -21.22 2.98 14.64
N GLY A 25 -20.62 3.37 13.52
CA GLY A 25 -21.33 3.76 12.31
C GLY A 25 -22.25 2.64 11.79
N HIS A 26 -21.72 1.41 11.72
CA HIS A 26 -22.47 0.24 11.28
C HIS A 26 -23.59 -0.18 12.24
N PHE A 27 -23.40 -0.05 13.55
CA PHE A 27 -24.47 -0.28 14.53
C PHE A 27 -25.63 0.69 14.32
N LEU A 28 -25.34 1.98 14.10
CA LEU A 28 -26.35 3.00 13.81
C LEU A 28 -27.09 2.73 12.48
N LEU A 29 -26.40 2.20 11.47
CA LEU A 29 -27.00 1.75 10.21
C LEU A 29 -27.85 0.48 10.34
N GLY A 30 -27.79 -0.23 11.47
CA GLY A 30 -28.47 -1.50 11.70
C GLY A 30 -27.73 -2.71 11.13
N GLU A 31 -26.48 -2.55 10.71
CA GLU A 31 -25.62 -3.61 10.15
C GLU A 31 -24.73 -4.18 11.29
N ALA A 32 -25.38 -4.68 12.35
CA ALA A 32 -24.72 -5.03 13.61
C ALA A 32 -23.63 -6.10 13.47
N ARG A 33 -23.80 -7.06 12.55
CA ARG A 33 -22.77 -8.08 12.28
C ARG A 33 -21.47 -7.44 11.81
N THR A 34 -21.55 -6.50 10.86
CA THR A 34 -20.37 -5.77 10.37
C THR A 34 -19.80 -4.89 11.48
N GLY A 35 -20.65 -4.22 12.27
CA GLY A 35 -20.21 -3.44 13.44
C GLY A 35 -19.36 -4.26 14.41
N TRP A 36 -19.81 -5.46 14.80
CA TRP A 36 -19.05 -6.34 15.70
C TRP A 36 -17.74 -6.85 15.09
N ILE A 37 -17.70 -7.14 13.79
CA ILE A 37 -16.46 -7.55 13.12
C ILE A 37 -15.44 -6.40 13.15
N LEU A 38 -15.86 -5.17 12.83
CA LEU A 38 -14.97 -4.01 12.85
C LEU A 38 -14.45 -3.71 14.25
N LEU A 39 -15.30 -3.79 15.28
CA LEU A 39 -14.90 -3.62 16.67
C LEU A 39 -13.92 -4.72 17.13
N GLY A 40 -14.13 -5.97 16.68
CA GLY A 40 -13.20 -7.07 16.93
C GLY A 40 -11.83 -6.85 16.28
N LEU A 41 -11.80 -6.35 15.04
CA LEU A 41 -10.57 -6.01 14.34
C LEU A 41 -9.82 -4.86 15.01
N GLU A 42 -10.55 -3.84 15.48
CA GLU A 42 -9.98 -2.76 16.28
C GLU A 42 -9.32 -3.30 17.56
N GLY A 43 -10.05 -4.08 18.36
CA GLY A 43 -9.54 -4.62 19.62
C GLY A 43 -8.31 -5.52 19.40
N ALA A 44 -8.34 -6.36 18.37
CA ALA A 44 -7.18 -7.17 17.99
C ALA A 44 -6.00 -6.29 17.53
N GLY A 45 -6.26 -5.28 16.70
CA GLY A 45 -5.25 -4.36 16.20
C GLY A 45 -4.58 -3.55 17.31
N ALA A 46 -5.38 -2.95 18.20
CA ALA A 46 -4.90 -2.21 19.36
C ALA A 46 -4.12 -3.11 20.31
N GLY A 47 -4.61 -4.32 20.60
CA GLY A 47 -3.92 -5.29 21.44
C GLY A 47 -2.54 -5.68 20.89
N LEU A 48 -2.44 -5.95 19.58
CA LEU A 48 -1.17 -6.26 18.92
C LEU A 48 -0.21 -5.06 18.92
N ALA A 49 -0.71 -3.86 18.62
CA ALA A 49 0.09 -2.64 18.60
C ALA A 49 0.68 -2.32 19.98
N VAL A 50 -0.17 -2.27 21.01
CA VAL A 50 0.23 -2.01 22.40
C VAL A 50 1.13 -3.13 22.92
N GLY A 51 0.79 -4.39 22.65
CA GLY A 51 1.59 -5.54 23.05
C GLY A 51 3.00 -5.51 22.45
N GLY A 52 3.12 -5.19 21.16
CA GLY A 52 4.42 -5.05 20.51
C GLY A 52 5.21 -3.84 21.03
N LEU A 53 4.59 -2.68 21.24
CA LEU A 53 5.27 -1.51 21.83
C LEU A 53 5.76 -1.79 23.26
N ALA A 54 4.94 -2.43 24.10
CA ALA A 54 5.34 -2.86 25.43
C ALA A 54 6.47 -3.88 25.37
N GLY A 55 6.43 -4.83 24.43
CA GLY A 55 7.50 -5.79 24.16
C GLY A 55 8.81 -5.10 23.77
N ALA A 56 8.76 -4.07 22.91
CA ALA A 56 9.92 -3.27 22.54
C ALA A 56 10.52 -2.56 23.76
N ALA A 57 9.68 -1.94 24.60
CA ALA A 57 10.12 -1.24 25.80
C ALA A 57 10.79 -2.18 26.82
N VAL A 58 10.16 -3.33 27.10
CA VAL A 58 10.68 -4.32 28.06
C VAL A 58 11.97 -4.99 27.57
N SER A 59 12.08 -5.26 26.28
CA SER A 59 13.28 -5.87 25.69
C SER A 59 14.40 -4.87 25.40
N GLY A 60 14.19 -3.57 25.64
CA GLY A 60 15.12 -2.51 25.25
C GLY A 60 15.37 -2.47 23.74
N ALA A 61 14.38 -2.86 22.94
CA ALA A 61 14.48 -3.01 21.48
C ALA A 61 15.67 -3.88 21.02
N SER A 62 15.95 -4.95 21.77
CA SER A 62 17.04 -5.87 21.46
C SER A 62 16.91 -6.43 20.03
N ARG A 63 18.03 -6.38 19.28
CA ARG A 63 18.11 -6.88 17.90
C ARG A 63 17.66 -8.34 17.73
N ARG A 64 17.67 -9.14 18.81
CA ARG A 64 17.28 -10.56 18.79
C ARG A 64 15.76 -10.77 18.72
N VAL A 65 14.97 -9.81 19.18
CA VAL A 65 13.51 -9.92 19.30
C VAL A 65 12.75 -8.78 18.64
N ILE A 66 13.47 -7.74 18.19
CA ILE A 66 12.83 -6.55 17.61
C ILE A 66 12.06 -6.88 16.32
N ALA A 67 12.53 -7.84 15.53
CA ALA A 67 11.89 -8.18 14.26
C ALA A 67 10.43 -8.68 14.43
N PRO A 68 10.16 -9.74 15.22
CA PRO A 68 8.77 -10.16 15.46
C PRO A 68 7.97 -9.08 16.19
N ILE A 69 8.59 -8.28 17.08
CA ILE A 69 7.92 -7.17 17.76
C ILE A 69 7.41 -6.12 16.76
N VAL A 70 8.27 -5.65 15.85
CA VAL A 70 7.92 -4.68 14.81
C VAL A 70 6.83 -5.23 13.91
N LEU A 71 6.96 -6.48 13.48
CA LEU A 71 5.95 -7.13 12.64
C LEU A 71 4.58 -7.15 13.32
N THR A 72 4.53 -7.53 14.59
CA THR A 72 3.31 -7.53 15.41
C THR A 72 2.76 -6.12 15.58
N THR A 73 3.60 -5.14 15.90
CA THR A 73 3.17 -3.75 16.09
C THR A 73 2.58 -3.16 14.81
N VAL A 74 3.26 -3.30 13.67
CA VAL A 74 2.80 -2.73 12.39
C VAL A 74 1.54 -3.45 11.91
N THR A 75 1.45 -4.77 12.07
CA THR A 75 0.22 -5.53 11.77
C THR A 75 -0.94 -5.04 12.63
N GLY A 76 -0.71 -4.83 13.93
CA GLY A 76 -1.71 -4.29 14.84
C GLY A 76 -2.19 -2.90 14.44
N ALA A 77 -1.25 -1.99 14.15
CA ALA A 77 -1.55 -0.65 13.66
C ALA A 77 -2.33 -0.68 12.34
N GLY A 78 -1.99 -1.59 11.43
CA GLY A 78 -2.69 -1.79 10.17
C GLY A 78 -4.14 -2.25 10.36
N LEU A 79 -4.39 -3.27 11.19
CA LEU A 79 -5.74 -3.74 11.50
C LEU A 79 -6.59 -2.65 12.16
N PHE A 80 -5.99 -1.89 13.07
CA PHE A 80 -6.64 -0.75 13.70
C PHE A 80 -7.01 0.33 12.66
N GLY A 81 -6.05 0.77 11.83
CA GLY A 81 -6.30 1.78 10.80
C GLY A 81 -7.31 1.33 9.72
N ILE A 82 -7.22 0.08 9.28
CA ILE A 82 -8.14 -0.49 8.29
C ILE A 82 -9.56 -0.55 8.85
N SER A 83 -9.75 -0.95 10.11
CA SER A 83 -11.09 -1.03 10.71
C SER A 83 -11.73 0.36 10.86
N LEU A 84 -10.94 1.38 11.21
CA LEU A 84 -11.40 2.78 11.23
C LEU A 84 -11.89 3.24 9.84
N LEU A 85 -11.04 3.06 8.82
CA LEU A 85 -11.34 3.49 7.46
C LEU A 85 -12.51 2.71 6.85
N ALA A 86 -12.64 1.42 7.18
CA ALA A 86 -13.79 0.62 6.80
C ALA A 86 -15.09 1.12 7.45
N ASP A 87 -15.09 1.49 8.74
CA ASP A 87 -16.27 2.05 9.40
C ASP A 87 -16.69 3.37 8.73
N LEU A 88 -15.74 4.27 8.50
CA LEU A 88 -15.96 5.54 7.79
C LEU A 88 -16.52 5.30 6.38
N TYR A 89 -15.87 4.44 5.59
CA TYR A 89 -16.31 4.15 4.23
C TYR A 89 -17.72 3.55 4.20
N GLY A 90 -18.00 2.55 5.04
CA GLY A 90 -19.30 1.85 5.03
C GLY A 90 -20.49 2.76 5.33
N VAL A 91 -20.25 3.89 5.99
CA VAL A 91 -21.26 4.91 6.27
C VAL A 91 -21.34 6.00 5.21
N LEU A 92 -20.19 6.43 4.69
CA LEU A 92 -20.09 7.54 3.74
C LEU A 92 -20.40 7.11 2.29
N ALA A 93 -20.10 5.85 1.95
CA ALA A 93 -20.27 5.35 0.59
C ALA A 93 -21.75 5.28 0.15
N PRO A 94 -22.03 5.49 -1.15
CA PRO A 94 -23.38 5.31 -1.70
C PRO A 94 -23.83 3.84 -1.63
N GLU A 95 -25.14 3.60 -1.73
CA GLU A 95 -25.66 2.22 -1.82
C GLU A 95 -25.04 1.53 -3.05
N GLY A 96 -24.40 0.38 -2.84
CA GLY A 96 -23.69 -0.35 -3.90
C GLY A 96 -22.21 -0.02 -4.04
N GLY A 97 -21.68 0.88 -3.21
CA GLY A 97 -20.26 1.24 -3.20
C GLY A 97 -19.86 2.25 -4.26
N THR A 98 -18.60 2.68 -4.23
CA THR A 98 -18.03 3.68 -5.15
C THR A 98 -17.58 3.11 -6.49
N GLY A 99 -17.44 1.79 -6.60
CA GLY A 99 -17.02 1.12 -7.83
C GLY A 99 -16.92 -0.40 -7.68
N SER A 100 -16.37 -1.05 -8.71
CA SER A 100 -16.25 -2.51 -8.76
C SER A 100 -14.83 -2.99 -9.11
N PRO A 101 -14.36 -4.09 -8.50
CA PRO A 101 -13.01 -4.59 -8.70
C PRO A 101 -12.78 -5.03 -10.16
N PRO A 102 -11.53 -4.94 -10.66
CA PRO A 102 -11.15 -5.66 -11.87
C PRO A 102 -11.10 -7.17 -11.58
N ARG A 103 -11.89 -7.95 -12.32
CA ARG A 103 -11.92 -9.43 -12.22
C ARG A 103 -10.91 -10.12 -13.14
N SER A 104 -10.25 -9.33 -13.98
CA SER A 104 -9.20 -9.74 -14.90
C SER A 104 -8.21 -8.57 -15.03
N LEU A 105 -6.94 -8.89 -15.22
CA LEU A 105 -5.85 -7.91 -15.33
C LEU A 105 -5.23 -7.96 -16.74
N PRO A 106 -4.80 -6.83 -17.32
CA PRO A 106 -4.17 -6.84 -18.63
C PRO A 106 -2.88 -7.67 -18.63
N TRP A 107 -2.54 -8.27 -19.77
CA TRP A 107 -1.28 -9.03 -19.91
C TRP A 107 -0.08 -8.11 -19.76
N VAL A 108 -0.20 -6.88 -20.24
CA VAL A 108 0.85 -5.88 -20.18
C VAL A 108 0.26 -4.56 -19.72
N GLU A 109 0.95 -3.90 -18.80
CA GLU A 109 0.71 -2.50 -18.45
C GLU A 109 2.06 -1.80 -18.44
N THR A 110 2.15 -0.67 -19.12
CA THR A 110 3.36 0.15 -19.16
C THR A 110 3.06 1.49 -18.51
N GLN A 111 4.10 2.06 -17.92
CA GLN A 111 4.04 3.31 -17.19
C GLN A 111 5.16 4.23 -17.68
N LEU A 112 4.83 5.50 -17.89
CA LEU A 112 5.82 6.55 -18.03
C LEU A 112 5.38 7.75 -17.20
N GLY A 113 6.19 8.13 -16.23
CA GLY A 113 5.86 9.20 -15.30
C GLY A 113 7.02 10.08 -14.94
N MET A 114 6.68 11.10 -14.15
CA MET A 114 7.58 12.05 -13.54
C MET A 114 7.39 11.96 -12.03
N ALA A 115 8.49 11.95 -11.28
CA ALA A 115 8.45 12.05 -9.82
C ALA A 115 9.20 13.31 -9.37
N TYR A 116 8.65 13.97 -8.36
CA TYR A 116 9.28 15.05 -7.63
C TYR A 116 9.57 14.59 -6.20
N VAL A 117 10.83 14.65 -5.79
CA VAL A 117 11.29 14.28 -4.44
C VAL A 117 11.82 15.54 -3.77
N TYR A 118 11.18 15.94 -2.68
CA TYR A 118 11.69 16.97 -1.79
C TYR A 118 12.28 16.32 -0.55
N ASP A 119 13.60 16.15 -0.57
CA ASP A 119 14.39 15.74 0.56
C ASP A 119 15.36 16.88 0.94
N PRO A 120 15.35 17.38 2.18
CA PRO A 120 16.30 18.40 2.63
C PRO A 120 17.77 17.98 2.53
N THR A 121 18.07 16.68 2.48
CA THR A 121 19.45 16.17 2.44
C THR A 121 19.96 15.85 1.03
N PHE A 122 19.10 15.77 0.01
CA PHE A 122 19.52 15.48 -1.37
C PHE A 122 19.29 16.67 -2.32
N ALA A 123 20.20 16.83 -3.28
CA ALA A 123 20.13 17.92 -4.26
C ALA A 123 19.26 17.61 -5.49
N TYR A 124 19.08 16.34 -5.84
CA TYR A 124 18.24 15.90 -6.94
C TYR A 124 16.76 15.88 -6.53
N ARG A 125 15.90 16.31 -7.43
CA ARG A 125 14.47 16.50 -7.12
C ARG A 125 13.53 15.97 -8.17
N THR A 126 13.99 15.73 -9.40
CA THR A 126 13.09 15.40 -10.50
C THR A 126 13.58 14.18 -11.23
N PHE A 127 12.69 13.20 -11.37
CA PHE A 127 13.00 11.91 -11.95
C PHE A 127 12.06 11.56 -13.10
N LEU A 128 12.60 10.95 -14.13
CA LEU A 128 11.84 10.18 -15.11
C LEU A 128 11.61 8.77 -14.57
N VAL A 129 10.37 8.29 -14.63
CA VAL A 129 9.95 7.01 -14.05
C VAL A 129 9.28 6.12 -15.10
N PRO A 130 10.05 5.38 -15.92
CA PRO A 130 9.49 4.32 -16.77
C PRO A 130 9.22 3.05 -15.95
N GLY A 131 8.19 2.30 -16.35
CA GLY A 131 7.84 1.03 -15.75
C GLY A 131 7.06 0.11 -16.69
N MET A 132 7.07 -1.18 -16.38
CA MET A 132 6.31 -2.19 -17.09
C MET A 132 5.96 -3.35 -16.16
N ASP A 133 4.72 -3.83 -16.28
CA ASP A 133 4.23 -5.09 -15.75
C ASP A 133 3.90 -6.04 -16.90
N LEU A 134 4.45 -7.24 -16.87
CA LEU A 134 4.10 -8.36 -17.75
C LEU A 134 3.48 -9.48 -16.90
N ARG A 135 2.26 -9.91 -17.26
CA ARG A 135 1.51 -10.96 -16.57
C ARG A 135 1.36 -12.18 -17.47
N LEU A 136 1.86 -13.30 -16.99
CA LEU A 136 1.81 -14.62 -17.62
C LEU A 136 1.00 -15.54 -16.70
N SER A 137 -0.33 -15.47 -16.80
CA SER A 137 -1.27 -16.19 -15.92
C SER A 137 -1.08 -15.82 -14.44
N SER A 138 -0.49 -16.71 -13.63
CA SER A 138 -0.19 -16.51 -12.21
C SER A 138 1.13 -15.78 -11.96
N LEU A 139 2.02 -15.68 -12.94
CA LEU A 139 3.30 -15.00 -12.78
C LEU A 139 3.19 -13.54 -13.26
N ARG A 140 3.68 -12.59 -12.46
CA ARG A 140 3.92 -11.20 -12.85
C ARG A 140 5.41 -10.93 -12.83
N LEU A 141 5.93 -10.33 -13.89
CA LEU A 141 7.29 -9.79 -13.97
C LEU A 141 7.17 -8.28 -14.13
N SER A 142 7.89 -7.53 -13.31
CA SER A 142 7.84 -6.07 -13.34
C SER A 142 9.24 -5.48 -13.40
N GLY A 143 9.38 -4.36 -14.09
CA GLY A 143 10.61 -3.60 -14.14
C GLY A 143 10.30 -2.11 -14.08
N SER A 144 11.03 -1.38 -13.25
CA SER A 144 10.86 0.07 -13.12
C SER A 144 12.20 0.77 -12.85
N GLY A 145 12.27 2.04 -13.23
CA GLY A 145 13.46 2.86 -13.05
C GLY A 145 13.10 4.28 -12.62
N TRP A 146 13.99 4.92 -11.87
CA TRP A 146 13.93 6.32 -11.49
C TRP A 146 15.25 6.91 -11.93
N PHE A 147 15.21 7.77 -12.93
CA PHE A 147 16.39 8.40 -13.51
C PHE A 147 16.33 9.88 -13.21
N SER A 148 17.28 10.38 -12.42
CA SER A 148 17.35 11.80 -12.13
C SER A 148 17.54 12.58 -13.44
N LEU A 149 16.83 13.70 -13.56
CA LEU A 149 16.96 14.61 -14.70
C LEU A 149 18.04 15.67 -14.50
N ASN A 150 18.54 15.80 -13.27
CA ASN A 150 19.50 16.83 -12.88
C ASN A 150 20.73 16.26 -12.16
N ASP A 151 20.90 14.93 -12.17
CA ASP A 151 22.02 14.19 -11.57
C ASP A 151 22.16 12.85 -12.31
N ASP A 152 23.24 12.11 -12.06
CA ASP A 152 23.46 10.75 -12.51
C ASP A 152 22.83 9.68 -11.58
N ASN A 153 22.08 10.13 -10.56
CA ASN A 153 21.36 9.26 -9.63
C ASN A 153 20.34 8.41 -10.38
N ALA A 154 20.42 7.10 -10.17
CA ALA A 154 19.51 6.15 -10.79
C ALA A 154 19.14 5.04 -9.83
N ARG A 155 17.85 4.71 -9.78
CA ARG A 155 17.31 3.55 -9.05
C ARG A 155 16.60 2.64 -10.02
N LEU A 156 16.93 1.36 -10.00
CA LEU A 156 16.34 0.32 -10.84
C LEU A 156 15.73 -0.73 -9.94
N ARG A 157 14.54 -1.21 -10.29
CA ARG A 157 13.85 -2.29 -9.57
C ARG A 157 13.34 -3.32 -10.56
N ALA A 158 13.59 -4.59 -10.25
CA ALA A 158 13.06 -5.74 -10.95
C ALA A 158 12.31 -6.63 -9.96
N GLU A 159 11.14 -7.10 -10.34
CA GLU A 159 10.24 -7.88 -9.50
C GLU A 159 9.72 -9.12 -10.23
N ALA A 160 9.50 -10.19 -9.46
CA ALA A 160 8.74 -11.34 -9.88
C ALA A 160 7.74 -11.71 -8.78
N ALA A 161 6.46 -11.83 -9.13
CA ALA A 161 5.40 -12.19 -8.20
C ALA A 161 4.62 -13.41 -8.69
N TYR A 162 4.35 -14.35 -7.79
CA TYR A 162 3.51 -15.51 -8.04
C TYR A 162 2.18 -15.36 -7.30
N ARG A 163 1.10 -15.28 -8.08
CA ARG A 163 -0.26 -15.13 -7.60
C ARG A 163 -0.92 -16.49 -7.38
N PHE A 164 -1.16 -16.81 -6.11
CA PHE A 164 -1.86 -18.02 -5.68
C PHE A 164 -3.35 -17.92 -5.95
N LEU A 165 -3.94 -16.75 -5.68
CA LEU A 165 -5.39 -16.50 -5.72
C LEU A 165 -5.67 -15.11 -6.31
N GLY A 166 -6.85 -14.95 -6.93
CA GLY A 166 -7.37 -13.66 -7.36
C GLY A 166 -7.33 -13.42 -8.89
N PRO A 167 -7.58 -12.17 -9.32
CA PRO A 167 -7.61 -11.79 -10.73
C PRO A 167 -6.31 -12.14 -11.46
N ARG A 168 -6.44 -12.74 -12.64
CA ARG A 168 -5.34 -13.08 -13.56
C ARG A 168 -5.62 -12.51 -14.96
N THR A 169 -4.82 -12.91 -15.95
CA THR A 169 -5.03 -12.51 -17.35
C THR A 169 -6.42 -12.91 -17.88
N PRO A 170 -6.99 -12.21 -18.89
CA PRO A 170 -8.29 -12.51 -19.48
C PRO A 170 -8.53 -13.97 -19.90
N ASP A 171 -7.47 -14.70 -20.25
CA ASP A 171 -7.53 -16.11 -20.67
C ASP A 171 -7.72 -17.07 -19.48
N SER A 172 -7.49 -16.60 -18.26
CA SER A 172 -7.74 -17.36 -17.05
C SER A 172 -9.22 -17.29 -16.65
N PRO A 173 -9.72 -18.29 -15.88
CA PRO A 173 -11.03 -18.18 -15.27
C PRO A 173 -11.20 -16.85 -14.52
N ARG A 174 -12.32 -16.16 -14.77
CA ARG A 174 -12.61 -14.87 -14.14
C ARG A 174 -12.66 -15.03 -12.62
N ALA A 175 -11.97 -14.15 -11.90
CA ALA A 175 -12.04 -14.11 -10.45
C ALA A 175 -13.43 -13.66 -9.98
N ALA A 176 -13.83 -14.08 -8.78
CA ALA A 176 -15.08 -13.66 -8.16
C ALA A 176 -15.08 -12.14 -7.86
N ASP A 177 -13.93 -11.62 -7.45
CA ASP A 177 -13.73 -10.26 -6.97
C ASP A 177 -12.25 -9.85 -7.07
N GLY A 178 -11.87 -8.74 -6.42
CA GLY A 178 -10.51 -8.17 -6.47
C GLY A 178 -9.53 -8.73 -5.43
N SER A 179 -9.97 -9.64 -4.55
CA SER A 179 -9.12 -10.24 -3.52
C SER A 179 -8.02 -11.08 -4.13
N PHE A 180 -6.81 -11.03 -3.56
CA PHE A 180 -5.68 -11.83 -4.03
C PHE A 180 -4.72 -12.19 -2.90
N LEU A 181 -3.90 -13.19 -3.15
CA LEU A 181 -2.73 -13.55 -2.34
C LEU A 181 -1.56 -13.85 -3.29
N GLU A 182 -0.43 -13.18 -3.08
CA GLU A 182 0.77 -13.39 -3.89
C GLU A 182 2.06 -13.32 -3.07
N LEU A 183 3.08 -14.03 -3.55
CA LEU A 183 4.46 -13.96 -3.07
C LEU A 183 5.27 -13.20 -4.10
N GLU A 184 5.94 -12.13 -3.69
CA GLU A 184 6.81 -11.30 -4.51
C GLU A 184 8.27 -11.47 -4.07
N GLY A 185 9.17 -11.54 -5.04
CA GLY A 185 10.60 -11.33 -4.84
C GLY A 185 11.07 -10.14 -5.68
N ALA A 186 11.93 -9.30 -5.12
CA ALA A 186 12.42 -8.12 -5.80
C ALA A 186 13.92 -7.91 -5.62
N ILE A 187 14.53 -7.27 -6.60
CA ILE A 187 15.90 -6.75 -6.52
C ILE A 187 15.85 -5.27 -6.90
N THR A 188 16.39 -4.43 -6.02
CA THR A 188 16.54 -3.00 -6.24
C THR A 188 18.02 -2.66 -6.27
N HIS A 189 18.47 -1.87 -7.25
CA HIS A 189 19.80 -1.28 -7.27
C HIS A 189 19.68 0.23 -7.33
N HIS A 190 20.31 0.94 -6.40
CA HIS A 190 20.29 2.40 -6.31
C HIS A 190 21.71 2.93 -6.31
N ARG A 191 22.03 3.78 -7.29
CA ARG A 191 23.31 4.46 -7.42
C ARG A 191 23.17 5.92 -7.01
N TYR A 192 23.96 6.32 -6.02
CA TYR A 192 24.14 7.69 -5.53
C TYR A 192 25.49 8.20 -6.04
N THR A 193 25.50 8.70 -7.26
CA THR A 193 26.72 9.06 -8.01
C THR A 193 27.47 10.24 -7.43
N SER A 194 26.76 11.23 -6.90
CA SER A 194 27.34 12.35 -6.15
C SER A 194 28.20 11.91 -4.96
N ASP A 195 27.89 10.74 -4.40
CA ASP A 195 28.43 10.26 -3.13
C ASP A 195 29.31 8.98 -3.27
N ASP A 196 29.60 8.56 -4.50
CA ASP A 196 30.34 7.32 -4.85
C ASP A 196 29.83 6.08 -4.10
N PHE A 197 28.51 5.98 -4.00
CA PHE A 197 27.82 5.02 -3.16
C PHE A 197 26.71 4.31 -3.94
N SER A 198 26.54 3.01 -3.69
CA SER A 198 25.41 2.26 -4.24
C SER A 198 24.88 1.22 -3.26
N ILE A 199 23.58 0.98 -3.33
CA ILE A 199 22.87 -0.01 -2.55
C ILE A 199 22.28 -1.04 -3.50
N THR A 200 22.41 -2.31 -3.16
CA THR A 200 21.64 -3.39 -3.78
C THR A 200 20.81 -4.08 -2.72
N THR A 201 19.50 -4.13 -2.92
CA THR A 201 18.54 -4.68 -1.97
C THR A 201 17.82 -5.86 -2.58
N GLY A 202 17.86 -7.01 -1.91
CA GLY A 202 17.05 -8.18 -2.23
C GLY A 202 15.87 -8.28 -1.27
N GLU A 203 14.67 -8.53 -1.78
CA GLU A 203 13.42 -8.49 -1.00
C GLU A 203 12.56 -9.72 -1.28
N VAL A 204 11.83 -10.18 -0.26
CA VAL A 204 10.74 -11.16 -0.41
C VAL A 204 9.55 -10.72 0.43
N THR A 205 8.37 -10.67 -0.18
CA THR A 205 7.14 -10.16 0.43
C THR A 205 5.96 -11.08 0.15
N LEU A 206 5.18 -11.40 1.17
CA LEU A 206 3.86 -11.99 1.03
C LEU A 206 2.82 -10.87 1.11
N GLN A 207 1.97 -10.74 0.08
CA GLN A 207 0.97 -9.70 -0.01
C GLN A 207 -0.43 -10.27 -0.20
N GLY A 208 -1.39 -9.74 0.56
CA GLY A 208 -2.80 -10.05 0.44
C GLY A 208 -3.65 -8.81 0.23
N ARG A 209 -4.72 -8.97 -0.55
CA ARG A 209 -5.83 -8.02 -0.67
C ARG A 209 -7.13 -8.74 -0.38
N LEU A 210 -8.02 -8.12 0.38
CA LEU A 210 -9.37 -8.60 0.66
C LEU A 210 -10.41 -7.56 0.24
N ASP A 211 -11.33 -7.93 -0.64
CA ASP A 211 -12.52 -7.14 -0.91
C ASP A 211 -13.46 -7.20 0.30
N LEU A 212 -13.78 -6.03 0.87
CA LEU A 212 -14.50 -5.96 2.14
C LEU A 212 -16.00 -6.27 2.01
N ALA A 213 -16.48 -6.50 0.79
CA ALA A 213 -17.79 -7.09 0.52
C ALA A 213 -18.01 -8.43 1.25
N HIS A 214 -16.92 -9.16 1.55
CA HIS A 214 -16.95 -10.40 2.34
C HIS A 214 -17.27 -10.17 3.82
N ILE A 215 -16.97 -8.98 4.35
CA ILE A 215 -17.23 -8.60 5.74
C ILE A 215 -18.63 -8.02 5.89
N GLY A 216 -19.03 -7.15 4.96
CA GLY A 216 -20.28 -6.42 5.06
C GLY A 216 -20.76 -5.88 3.72
N ARG A 217 -22.08 -5.87 3.55
CA ARG A 217 -22.73 -5.37 2.34
C ARG A 217 -22.48 -3.87 2.12
N THR A 218 -22.35 -3.11 3.21
CA THR A 218 -22.03 -1.67 3.25
C THR A 218 -20.61 -1.36 2.79
N LEU A 219 -19.70 -2.32 2.89
CA LEU A 219 -18.29 -2.17 2.50
C LEU A 219 -18.02 -2.53 1.04
N ARG A 220 -19.06 -2.82 0.24
CA ARG A 220 -18.90 -3.03 -1.19
C ARG A 220 -18.25 -1.82 -1.86
N GLY A 221 -17.35 -2.09 -2.80
CA GLY A 221 -16.54 -1.06 -3.44
C GLY A 221 -15.29 -0.65 -2.65
N SER A 222 -15.00 -1.29 -1.50
CA SER A 222 -13.75 -1.09 -0.75
C SER A 222 -12.96 -2.40 -0.57
N PHE A 223 -11.67 -2.24 -0.30
CA PHE A 223 -10.74 -3.34 -0.07
C PHE A 223 -9.71 -2.95 1.00
N ALA A 224 -9.11 -3.97 1.60
CA ALA A 224 -7.98 -3.84 2.51
C ALA A 224 -6.79 -4.63 1.97
N GLU A 225 -5.57 -4.10 2.15
CA GLU A 225 -4.32 -4.77 1.81
C GLU A 225 -3.46 -4.92 3.06
N MET A 226 -2.73 -6.03 3.14
CA MET A 226 -1.71 -6.25 4.13
C MET A 226 -0.61 -7.10 3.52
N GLY A 227 0.63 -6.78 3.83
CA GLY A 227 1.76 -7.60 3.44
C GLY A 227 2.90 -7.52 4.41
N TRP A 228 3.74 -8.54 4.32
CA TRP A 228 4.84 -8.79 5.22
C TRP A 228 6.03 -9.23 4.39
N GLY A 229 7.16 -8.57 4.58
CA GLY A 229 8.37 -8.92 3.86
C GLY A 229 9.63 -8.63 4.65
N ILE A 230 10.71 -9.22 4.14
CA ILE A 230 12.06 -9.02 4.61
C ILE A 230 12.91 -8.51 3.44
N ALA A 231 13.89 -7.67 3.75
CA ALA A 231 14.88 -7.26 2.78
C ALA A 231 16.29 -7.33 3.36
N VAL A 232 17.25 -7.57 2.48
CA VAL A 232 18.67 -7.54 2.79
C VAL A 232 19.34 -6.56 1.85
N GLU A 233 20.06 -5.60 2.43
CA GLU A 233 20.78 -4.56 1.71
C GLU A 233 22.27 -4.86 1.71
N GLY A 234 22.91 -4.65 0.57
CA GLY A 234 24.36 -4.64 0.41
C GLY A 234 24.82 -3.25 0.01
N TYR A 235 25.67 -2.65 0.84
CA TYR A 235 26.24 -1.33 0.61
C TYR A 235 27.61 -1.44 -0.05
N ARG A 236 27.83 -0.62 -1.07
CA ARG A 236 29.14 -0.46 -1.70
C ARG A 236 29.56 1.00 -1.64
N TYR A 237 30.70 1.24 -1.00
CA TYR A 237 31.35 2.54 -0.89
C TYR A 237 32.80 2.44 -1.37
N GLY A 238 33.10 2.97 -2.56
CA GLY A 238 34.41 2.85 -3.19
C GLY A 238 34.94 1.40 -3.21
N ARG A 239 36.12 1.17 -2.61
CA ARG A 239 36.80 -0.14 -2.51
C ARG A 239 36.63 -0.85 -1.16
N ARG A 240 35.72 -0.40 -0.29
CA ARG A 240 35.52 -0.99 1.04
C ARG A 240 34.81 -2.36 0.96
N PRO A 241 34.94 -3.21 2.00
CA PRO A 241 34.14 -4.43 2.13
C PRO A 241 32.64 -4.11 2.05
N LEU A 242 31.87 -5.06 1.51
CA LEU A 242 30.41 -4.97 1.46
C LEU A 242 29.87 -4.99 2.90
N GLU A 243 29.11 -3.97 3.28
CA GLU A 243 28.36 -3.95 4.54
C GLU A 243 26.91 -4.38 4.27
N GLY A 244 26.31 -5.07 5.23
CA GLY A 244 24.97 -5.63 5.12
C GLY A 244 24.00 -5.06 6.14
N ASN A 245 22.73 -4.89 5.76
CA ASN A 245 21.65 -4.56 6.70
C ASN A 245 20.39 -5.36 6.39
N GLU A 246 19.59 -5.60 7.42
CA GLU A 246 18.30 -6.29 7.30
C GLU A 246 17.18 -5.29 7.55
N LEU A 247 16.13 -5.37 6.73
CA LEU A 247 14.95 -4.53 6.86
C LEU A 247 13.71 -5.42 6.97
N LEU A 248 12.75 -4.96 7.76
CA LEU A 248 11.39 -5.44 7.70
C LEU A 248 10.60 -4.47 6.82
N ILE A 249 9.81 -5.01 5.91
CA ILE A 249 9.00 -4.20 4.98
C ILE A 249 7.50 -4.55 5.07
N PRO A 250 6.89 -4.61 6.28
CA PRO A 250 5.46 -4.74 6.40
C PRO A 250 4.75 -3.51 5.83
N HIS A 251 3.64 -3.74 5.16
CA HIS A 251 2.81 -2.68 4.58
C HIS A 251 1.33 -2.99 4.80
N PHE A 252 0.51 -1.94 4.81
CA PHE A 252 -0.93 -2.09 4.82
C PHE A 252 -1.60 -0.94 4.06
N ALA A 253 -2.79 -1.20 3.52
CA ALA A 253 -3.56 -0.19 2.83
C ALA A 253 -5.06 -0.38 3.02
N PHE A 254 -5.79 0.72 2.87
CA PHE A 254 -7.23 0.71 2.68
C PHE A 254 -7.55 1.45 1.40
N GLY A 255 -8.41 0.88 0.57
CA GLY A 255 -8.76 1.49 -0.70
C GLY A 255 -10.21 1.32 -1.09
N MET A 256 -10.59 2.09 -2.10
CA MET A 256 -11.90 2.06 -2.73
C MET A 256 -11.76 1.96 -4.24
N TYR A 257 -12.65 1.20 -4.85
CA TYR A 257 -12.82 1.14 -6.29
C TYR A 257 -13.60 2.35 -6.78
N LEU A 258 -13.29 2.82 -7.98
CA LEU A 258 -13.94 3.94 -8.63
C LEU A 258 -14.61 3.44 -9.90
N GLY A 259 -15.92 3.67 -10.05
CA GLY A 259 -16.70 3.27 -11.23
C GLY A 259 -17.10 1.78 -11.24
N HIS A 260 -18.35 1.50 -11.59
CA HIS A 260 -18.90 0.12 -11.61
C HIS A 260 -18.75 -0.58 -12.97
N ALA A 261 -19.12 0.11 -14.05
CA ALA A 261 -19.10 -0.44 -15.40
C ALA A 261 -18.53 0.58 -16.39
N GLY A 262 -17.82 0.08 -17.41
CA GLY A 262 -17.19 0.92 -18.43
C GLY A 262 -16.04 1.76 -17.88
N TYR A 263 -15.88 2.94 -18.48
CA TYR A 263 -14.87 3.92 -18.12
C TYR A 263 -15.54 5.28 -17.86
N PRO A 264 -15.01 6.12 -16.95
CA PRO A 264 -13.78 5.90 -16.19
C PRO A 264 -13.93 4.88 -15.05
N ARG A 265 -12.86 4.14 -14.76
CA ARG A 265 -12.80 3.19 -13.64
C ARG A 265 -11.42 3.14 -13.02
N GLY A 266 -11.31 2.77 -11.76
CA GLY A 266 -10.03 2.83 -11.08
C GLY A 266 -10.07 2.38 -9.63
N GLU A 267 -9.06 2.79 -8.89
CA GLU A 267 -9.00 2.65 -7.43
C GLU A 267 -8.23 3.81 -6.83
N ALA A 268 -8.55 4.13 -5.58
CA ALA A 268 -7.78 5.04 -4.75
C ALA A 268 -7.53 4.37 -3.41
N LYS A 269 -6.34 4.53 -2.85
CA LYS A 269 -5.97 3.95 -1.57
C LYS A 269 -5.08 4.88 -0.76
N VAL A 270 -5.21 4.77 0.56
CA VAL A 270 -4.22 5.26 1.51
C VAL A 270 -3.43 4.06 2.01
N PHE A 271 -2.13 4.22 2.15
CA PHE A 271 -1.25 3.13 2.57
C PHE A 271 -0.20 3.62 3.57
N TYR A 272 0.32 2.65 4.31
CA TYR A 272 1.51 2.76 5.12
C TYR A 272 2.51 1.72 4.63
N ASP A 273 3.76 2.12 4.47
CA ASP A 273 4.86 1.24 4.15
C ASP A 273 5.97 1.44 5.18
N HIS A 274 6.35 0.37 5.88
CA HIS A 274 7.40 0.37 6.89
C HIS A 274 8.80 0.33 6.26
N ARG A 275 9.03 1.17 5.25
CA ARG A 275 10.29 1.29 4.53
C ARG A 275 10.99 2.60 4.81
N HIS A 276 12.31 2.52 4.85
CA HIS A 276 13.22 3.60 5.20
C HIS A 276 14.28 3.84 4.11
N ASP A 277 14.40 2.91 3.18
CA ASP A 277 15.35 2.85 2.07
C ASP A 277 14.76 3.41 0.74
N GLY A 278 13.49 3.82 0.77
CA GLY A 278 12.82 4.50 -0.34
C GLY A 278 13.08 6.00 -0.39
N TYR A 279 12.63 6.68 -1.46
CA TYR A 279 12.77 8.12 -1.58
C TYR A 279 11.99 8.90 -0.50
N ALA A 280 10.83 8.42 -0.06
CA ALA A 280 10.09 9.03 1.04
C ALA A 280 10.79 8.83 2.40
N GLY A 281 11.57 7.75 2.54
CA GLY A 281 12.20 7.33 3.79
C GLY A 281 11.21 7.09 4.94
N GLY A 282 11.72 6.96 6.17
CA GLY A 282 10.90 6.80 7.37
C GLY A 282 10.53 8.14 8.02
N ALA A 283 9.33 8.25 8.61
CA ALA A 283 8.88 9.46 9.27
C ALA A 283 9.81 9.90 10.42
N LYS A 284 10.17 11.18 10.41
CA LYS A 284 10.97 11.82 11.47
C LYS A 284 10.03 12.36 12.55
N ILE A 285 9.79 11.58 13.60
CA ILE A 285 9.02 12.03 14.77
C ILE A 285 10.00 12.53 15.85
N PRO A 286 9.91 13.80 16.30
CA PRO A 286 10.75 14.30 17.38
C PRO A 286 10.58 13.47 18.67
N GLY A 287 11.68 12.94 19.22
CA GLY A 287 11.68 12.19 20.49
C GLY A 287 12.16 10.74 20.37
N LEU A 288 11.84 9.92 21.39
CA LEU A 288 12.15 8.49 21.45
C LEU A 288 11.36 7.76 20.35
N GLY A 289 12.03 7.35 19.28
CA GLY A 289 11.39 6.71 18.12
C GLY A 289 11.49 7.50 16.80
N SER A 290 12.25 8.59 16.76
CA SER A 290 12.56 9.28 15.49
C SER A 290 13.13 8.30 14.46
N GLY A 291 12.51 8.26 13.28
CA GLY A 291 12.96 7.39 12.19
C GLY A 291 12.62 5.91 12.38
N VAL A 292 11.77 5.55 13.34
CA VAL A 292 11.23 4.19 13.53
C VAL A 292 9.98 3.93 12.68
N PRO A 293 9.03 4.86 12.53
CA PRO A 293 7.92 4.66 11.60
C PRO A 293 8.43 4.81 10.15
N GLY A 294 7.86 4.02 9.23
CA GLY A 294 7.99 4.23 7.79
C GLY A 294 7.21 5.46 7.31
N HIS A 295 6.62 5.40 6.12
CA HIS A 295 5.90 6.53 5.53
C HIS A 295 4.44 6.22 5.24
N LEU A 296 3.66 7.28 5.08
CA LEU A 296 2.28 7.22 4.62
C LEU A 296 2.19 7.68 3.17
N GLY A 297 1.27 7.12 2.42
CA GLY A 297 1.01 7.56 1.06
C GLY A 297 -0.45 7.48 0.65
N LEU A 298 -0.76 8.20 -0.42
CA LEU A 298 -2.02 8.15 -1.12
C LEU A 298 -1.73 7.82 -2.58
N GLU A 299 -2.39 6.80 -3.11
CA GLU A 299 -2.28 6.39 -4.51
C GLU A 299 -3.66 6.42 -5.16
N GLY A 300 -3.73 6.99 -6.37
CA GLY A 300 -4.90 6.99 -7.22
C GLY A 300 -4.56 6.47 -8.62
N ARG A 301 -5.26 5.44 -9.05
CA ARG A 301 -5.14 4.84 -10.38
C ARG A 301 -6.48 4.95 -11.10
N LEU A 302 -6.53 5.65 -12.22
CA LEU A 302 -7.75 5.87 -13.01
C LEU A 302 -7.54 5.50 -14.46
N TYR A 303 -8.39 4.64 -15.01
CA TYR A 303 -8.47 4.35 -16.43
C TYR A 303 -9.60 5.15 -17.05
N ALA A 304 -9.26 5.94 -18.07
CA ALA A 304 -10.23 6.70 -18.86
C ALA A 304 -10.74 5.88 -20.06
N SER A 305 -10.02 4.81 -20.44
CA SER A 305 -10.38 3.89 -21.53
C SER A 305 -9.73 2.52 -21.31
N PRO A 306 -10.01 1.50 -22.14
CA PRO A 306 -9.32 0.20 -22.05
C PRO A 306 -7.80 0.28 -22.14
N ARG A 307 -7.27 1.31 -22.80
CA ARG A 307 -5.85 1.43 -23.10
C ARG A 307 -5.14 2.47 -22.25
N TRP A 308 -5.83 3.53 -21.87
CA TRP A 308 -5.21 4.70 -21.23
C TRP A 308 -5.68 4.89 -19.81
N GLY A 309 -4.73 5.13 -18.93
CA GLY A 309 -4.98 5.52 -17.55
C GLY A 309 -3.93 6.48 -17.02
N LEU A 310 -4.14 6.88 -15.77
CA LEU A 310 -3.30 7.79 -15.02
C LEU A 310 -3.06 7.18 -13.64
N LEU A 311 -1.81 7.25 -13.19
CA LEU A 311 -1.40 6.92 -11.84
C LEU A 311 -0.86 8.19 -11.20
N ALA A 312 -1.38 8.53 -10.03
CA ALA A 312 -0.86 9.60 -9.21
C ALA A 312 -0.63 9.07 -7.79
N ASP A 313 0.49 9.42 -7.19
CA ASP A 313 0.76 9.11 -5.80
C ASP A 313 1.51 10.23 -5.10
N VAL A 314 1.29 10.31 -3.80
CA VAL A 314 1.99 11.22 -2.90
C VAL A 314 2.39 10.43 -1.66
N GLU A 315 3.64 10.55 -1.27
CA GLU A 315 4.21 9.90 -0.08
C GLU A 315 4.81 10.95 0.85
N VAL A 316 4.65 10.70 2.15
CA VAL A 316 5.14 11.57 3.22
C VAL A 316 5.85 10.73 4.28
N GLY A 317 7.16 10.87 4.33
CA GLY A 317 8.04 10.25 5.32
C GLY A 317 9.03 11.26 5.90
N SER A 318 10.33 10.97 5.79
CA SER A 318 11.40 11.96 6.01
C SER A 318 11.53 12.96 4.87
N ALA A 319 11.02 12.58 3.69
CA ALA A 319 10.94 13.39 2.49
C ALA A 319 9.50 13.34 1.94
N TYR A 320 9.20 14.27 1.03
CA TYR A 320 7.92 14.32 0.32
C TYR A 320 8.14 13.87 -1.12
N VAL A 321 7.37 12.88 -1.55
CA VAL A 321 7.41 12.39 -2.93
C VAL A 321 6.05 12.64 -3.56
N GLY A 322 6.05 13.16 -4.78
CA GLY A 322 4.86 13.21 -5.62
C GLY A 322 5.17 12.63 -6.99
N ARG A 323 4.33 11.73 -7.49
CA ARG A 323 4.49 11.10 -8.81
C ARG A 323 3.21 11.22 -9.61
N LEU A 324 3.39 11.43 -10.92
CA LEU A 324 2.33 11.42 -11.91
C LEU A 324 2.80 10.61 -13.12
N SER A 325 2.01 9.63 -13.52
CA SER A 325 2.36 8.73 -14.62
C SER A 325 1.18 8.47 -15.55
N LEU A 326 1.50 8.37 -16.84
CA LEU A 326 0.58 7.86 -17.85
C LEU A 326 0.71 6.34 -17.92
N LEU A 327 -0.44 5.67 -17.92
CA LEU A 327 -0.54 4.21 -18.02
C LEU A 327 -1.02 3.82 -19.41
N PHE A 328 -0.39 2.81 -19.98
CA PHE A 328 -0.78 2.26 -21.28
C PHE A 328 -0.89 0.73 -21.24
N ARG A 329 -2.01 0.20 -21.74
CA ARG A 329 -2.33 -1.24 -21.79
C ARG A 329 -2.43 -1.70 -23.25
N PRO A 330 -1.38 -2.32 -23.81
CA PRO A 330 -1.47 -2.92 -25.12
C PRO A 330 -2.42 -4.11 -25.09
N GLY A 331 -3.37 -4.16 -26.03
CA GLY A 331 -4.29 -5.31 -26.16
C GLY A 331 -5.58 -5.23 -25.34
N GLY A 332 -5.92 -4.07 -24.75
CA GLY A 332 -7.27 -3.85 -24.22
C GLY A 332 -8.28 -3.82 -25.37
N SER A 333 -8.92 -4.96 -25.67
CA SER A 333 -10.11 -5.00 -26.53
C SER A 333 -11.28 -4.30 -25.82
N PRO A 334 -12.12 -3.54 -26.56
CA PRO A 334 -13.32 -2.90 -26.02
C PRO A 334 -14.31 -3.88 -25.39
#